data_AF-A0A1C0SRZ3-F1
#
_entry.id   AF-A0A1C0SRZ3-F1
#
_cell.length_a   1.000
_cell.length_b   1.000
_cell.length_c   1.000
_cell.angle_alpha   90.00
_cell.angle_beta   90.00
_cell.angle_gamma   90.00
#
_symmetry.space_group_name_H-M   'P 1'
#
loop_
_entity.id
_entity.type
_entity.pdbx_description
1 polymer ?
#
loop_
_entity_poly.entity_id
_entity_poly.type
_entity_poly.pdbx_seq_one_letter_code
_entity_poly.pdbx_strand_id
1 'polypeptide(L)' 'MRTFLIDRGTVPVIPNNPTRKRMQPFDPETYKRRNIIERMFCRLKDWRRVASRYDKLSINFAATCYIAAIVIWWT' A
#
# COMPACT_ATOMS: atom_id res chain seq x y z
N MET A 1 -5.68 14.43 -8.78
CA MET A 1 -4.93 13.21 -8.38
C MET A 1 -4.19 12.56 -9.54
N ARG A 2 -4.85 12.14 -10.64
CA ARG A 2 -4.13 11.53 -11.78
C ARG A 2 -3.19 12.50 -12.50
N THR A 3 -3.63 13.75 -12.69
CA THR A 3 -2.79 14.84 -13.20
C THR A 3 -1.52 15.04 -12.38
N PHE A 4 -1.65 15.02 -11.04
CA PHE A 4 -0.53 15.07 -10.12
C PHE A 4 0.42 13.85 -10.22
N LEU A 5 -0.11 12.66 -10.47
CA LEU A 5 0.73 11.47 -10.68
C LEU A 5 1.51 11.58 -11.99
N ILE A 6 0.86 12.04 -13.06
CA ILE A 6 1.49 12.26 -14.37
C ILE A 6 2.58 13.34 -14.27
N ASP A 7 2.33 14.43 -13.55
CA ASP A 7 3.30 15.50 -13.28
C ASP A 7 4.55 14.98 -12.55
N ARG A 8 4.39 14.00 -11.66
CA ARG A 8 5.50 13.29 -11.00
C ARG A 8 6.15 12.18 -11.83
N GLY A 9 5.74 12.00 -13.09
CA GLY A 9 6.27 10.95 -13.97
C GLY A 9 5.73 9.54 -13.68
N THR A 10 4.65 9.42 -12.89
CA THR A 10 4.05 8.12 -12.53
C THR A 10 2.82 7.82 -13.39
N VAL A 11 2.72 6.59 -13.89
CA VAL A 11 1.55 6.12 -14.65
C VAL A 11 0.39 5.79 -13.71
N PRO A 12 -0.77 6.48 -13.79
CA PRO A 12 -1.88 6.26 -12.88
C PRO A 12 -2.73 5.04 -13.27
N VAL A 13 -2.45 3.89 -12.68
CA VAL A 13 -3.23 2.65 -12.84
C VAL A 13 -4.33 2.57 -11.78
N ILE A 14 -5.32 3.46 -11.87
CA ILE A 14 -6.43 3.55 -10.90
C ILE A 14 -7.75 3.21 -11.60
N PRO A 15 -8.57 2.28 -11.09
CA PRO A 15 -9.85 1.96 -11.70
C PRO A 15 -10.78 3.18 -11.68
N ASN A 16 -11.72 3.23 -12.62
CA ASN A 16 -12.73 4.28 -12.61
C ASN A 16 -13.82 3.95 -11.58
N ASN A 17 -14.37 4.99 -10.95
CA ASN A 17 -15.63 4.87 -10.21
C ASN A 17 -16.75 4.47 -11.20
N PRO A 18 -17.60 3.47 -10.89
CA PRO A 18 -18.68 3.05 -11.78
C PRO A 18 -19.62 4.19 -12.22
N THR A 19 -19.86 5.17 -11.35
CA THR A 19 -20.74 6.33 -11.63
C THR A 19 -20.08 7.40 -12.53
N ARG A 20 -18.84 7.20 -12.98
CA ARG A 20 -18.06 8.25 -13.66
C ARG A 20 -18.49 8.39 -15.12
N LYS A 21 -18.97 9.58 -15.50
CA LYS A 21 -19.39 9.91 -16.88
C LYS A 21 -18.27 9.78 -17.93
N ARG A 22 -17.02 10.07 -17.58
CA ARG A 22 -15.85 9.94 -18.46
C ARG A 22 -14.89 8.88 -17.94
N MET A 23 -14.96 7.71 -18.56
CA MET A 23 -14.03 6.62 -18.29
C MET A 23 -12.65 6.97 -18.84
N GLN A 24 -11.62 6.64 -18.07
CA GLN A 24 -10.23 6.76 -18.50
C GLN A 24 -9.62 5.37 -18.68
N PRO A 25 -8.76 5.17 -19.69
CA PRO A 25 -8.07 3.91 -19.87
C PRO A 25 -7.22 3.61 -18.61
N PHE A 26 -7.35 2.40 -18.09
CA PHE A 26 -6.48 1.86 -17.06
C PHE A 26 -6.23 0.39 -17.38
N ASP A 27 -5.07 -0.13 -16.99
CA ASP A 27 -4.75 -1.54 -17.14
C ASP A 27 -5.22 -2.33 -15.91
N PRO A 28 -6.24 -3.20 -16.04
CA PRO A 28 -6.71 -4.00 -14.92
C PRO A 28 -5.68 -5.02 -14.44
N GLU A 29 -4.81 -5.51 -15.33
CA GLU A 29 -3.83 -6.54 -14.98
C GLU A 29 -2.73 -5.96 -14.08
N THR A 30 -2.19 -4.79 -14.43
CA THR A 30 -1.28 -4.07 -13.55
C THR A 30 -1.96 -3.68 -12.23
N TYR A 31 -3.26 -3.34 -12.25
CA TYR A 31 -3.99 -3.02 -11.01
C TYR A 31 -4.05 -4.22 -10.04
N LYS A 32 -4.21 -5.45 -10.53
CA LYS A 32 -4.24 -6.67 -9.68
C LYS A 32 -2.97 -6.86 -8.86
N ARG A 33 -1.80 -6.42 -9.37
CA ARG A 33 -0.51 -6.53 -8.66
C ARG A 33 -0.51 -5.78 -7.32
N ARG A 34 -1.38 -4.77 -7.16
CA ARG A 34 -1.59 -4.06 -5.89
C ARG A 34 -2.01 -4.99 -4.75
N ASN A 35 -2.72 -6.08 -5.04
CA ASN A 35 -3.14 -7.06 -4.03
C ASN A 35 -1.95 -7.66 -3.26
N ILE A 36 -0.80 -7.84 -3.91
CA ILE A 36 0.41 -8.37 -3.25
C ILE A 36 0.87 -7.41 -2.14
N ILE A 37 0.90 -6.12 -2.45
CA ILE A 37 1.28 -5.07 -1.51
C ILE A 37 0.23 -4.95 -0.39
N GLU A 38 -1.05 -4.99 -0.73
CA GLU A 38 -2.13 -4.92 0.27
C GLU A 38 -2.10 -6.10 1.24
N ARG A 39 -1.87 -7.33 0.74
CA ARG A 39 -1.71 -8.51 1.58
C ARG A 39 -0.51 -8.40 2.50
N MET A 40 0.61 -7.83 2.03
CA MET A 40 1.79 -7.58 2.86
C MET A 40 1.48 -6.59 3.99
N PHE A 41 0.75 -5.51 3.70
CA PHE A 41 0.29 -4.58 4.75
C PHE A 41 -0.73 -5.20 5.70
N CYS A 42 -1.59 -6.09 5.24
CA CYS A 42 -2.47 -6.86 6.11
C CYS A 42 -1.66 -7.72 7.09
N ARG A 43 -0.67 -8.49 6.60
CA ARG A 43 0.24 -9.28 7.47
C ARG A 43 0.99 -8.41 8.48
N LEU A 44 1.44 -7.21 8.07
CA LEU A 44 2.07 -6.25 8.99
C LEU A 44 1.10 -5.76 10.07
N LYS A 45 -0.18 -5.64 9.76
CA LYS A 45 -1.22 -5.19 10.71
C LYS A 45 -1.68 -6.29 11.67
N ASP A 46 -1.40 -7.56 11.39
CA ASP A 46 -1.63 -8.64 12.37
C ASP A 46 -0.82 -8.41 13.66
N TRP A 47 0.30 -7.69 13.53
CA TRP A 47 1.12 -7.27 14.65
C TRP A 47 0.46 -6.09 15.35
N ARG A 48 -0.28 -6.34 16.43
CA ARG A 48 -1.02 -5.31 17.20
C ARG A 48 -0.19 -4.07 17.51
N ARG A 49 1.09 -4.21 17.86
CA ARG A 49 2.01 -3.07 18.14
C ARG A 49 2.24 -2.17 16.92
N VAL A 50 2.38 -2.76 15.74
CA VAL A 50 2.51 -2.04 14.47
C VAL A 50 1.18 -1.37 14.10
N ALA A 51 0.08 -2.11 14.17
CA ALA A 51 -1.24 -1.60 13.77
C ALA A 51 -1.73 -0.41 14.62
N SER A 52 -1.53 -0.49 15.94
CA SER A 52 -1.97 0.55 16.89
C SER A 52 -0.93 1.64 17.14
N ARG A 53 0.30 1.49 16.61
CA ARG A 53 1.41 2.41 16.82
C ARG A 53 1.65 2.71 18.31
N TYR A 54 1.78 1.66 19.13
CA TYR A 54 2.05 1.81 20.57
C TYR A 54 3.39 2.49 20.86
N ASP A 55 4.37 2.35 19.97
CA ASP A 55 5.69 2.93 20.13
C ASP A 55 5.63 4.47 19.99
N LYS A 56 5.93 5.19 21.08
CA LYS A 56 5.96 6.67 21.10
C LYS A 56 7.12 7.24 20.27
N LEU A 57 8.26 6.56 20.26
CA LEU A 57 9.45 6.98 19.54
C LEU A 57 9.43 6.45 18.11
N SER A 58 9.71 7.31 17.13
CA SER A 58 9.75 6.94 15.71
C SER A 58 10.76 5.83 15.42
N ILE A 59 11.90 5.85 16.11
CA ILE A 59 12.97 4.85 15.97
C ILE A 59 12.47 3.47 16.41
N ASN A 60 11.79 3.40 17.56
CA ASN A 60 11.25 2.13 18.07
C ASN A 60 10.16 1.59 17.16
N PHE A 61 9.28 2.46 16.66
CA PHE A 61 8.26 2.06 15.68
C PHE A 61 8.89 1.51 14.40
N ALA A 62 9.92 2.17 13.87
CA ALA A 62 10.64 1.68 12.70
C ALA A 62 11.30 0.32 12.95
N ALA A 63 11.96 0.13 14.10
CA ALA A 63 12.54 -1.15 14.50
C ALA A 63 11.48 -2.26 14.57
N THR A 64 10.32 -2.01 15.18
CA THR A 64 9.21 -2.97 15.22
C THR A 64 8.72 -3.33 13.81
N CYS A 65 8.62 -2.35 12.89
CA CYS A 65 8.26 -2.60 11.49
C CYS A 65 9.29 -3.47 10.77
N TYR A 66 10.59 -3.23 10.97
CA TYR A 66 11.65 -4.05 10.36
C TYR A 66 11.62 -5.48 10.87
N ILE A 67 11.46 -5.68 12.18
CA ILE A 67 11.35 -7.02 12.78
C ILE A 67 10.12 -7.74 12.21
N ALA A 68 8.96 -7.08 12.16
CA ALA A 68 7.75 -7.66 11.59
C ALA A 68 7.94 -8.05 10.11
N ALA A 69 8.60 -7.20 9.32
CA ALA A 69 8.89 -7.49 7.92
C ALA A 69 9.82 -8.70 7.75
N ILE A 70 10.86 -8.83 8.58
CA ILE A 70 11.77 -9.99 8.56
C ILE A 70 11.02 -11.29 8.89
N VAL A 71 10.15 -11.26 9.91
CA VAL A 71 9.39 -12.45 10.31
C VAL A 71 8.38 -12.84 9.24
N ILE A 72 7.68 -11.87 8.64
CA ILE A 72 6.75 -12.09 7.52
C ILE A 72 7.45 -12.64 6.29
N TRP A 73 8.72 -12.29 6.06
CA TRP A 73 9.51 -12.82 4.96
C TRP A 73 9.98 -14.25 5.19
N TRP A 74 10.34 -14.59 6.44
CA TRP A 74 10.79 -15.93 6.82
C TRP A 74 9.64 -16.96 6.92
N THR A 75 8.41 -16.49 7.12
CA THR A 75 7.19 -17.32 7.29
C THR A 75 6.32 -17.35 6.04
#